data_AF-I3D5J9-F1
#
_entry.id   AF-I3D5J9-F1
#
_cell.length_a   1.000
_cell.length_b   1.000
_cell.length_c   1.000
_cell.angle_alpha   90.00
_cell.angle_beta   90.00
_cell.angle_gamma   90.00
#
_symmetry.space_group_name_H-M   'P 1'
#
loop_
_entity.id
_entity.type
_entity.pdbx_description
1 polymer ?
#
loop_
_entity_poly.entity_id
_entity_poly.type
_entity_poly.pdbx_seq_one_letter_code
_entity_poly.pdbx_strand_id
1 'polypeptide(L)'
;SGNSVSAFALLRLYHLSQKQNFLDVATKIMESQAQMAAENPFGFGYLLNTISLFIQKPVEITIINTENSEICKSLLLRYLPNSMMVMIQDKEQLDGLAKFPFFAGKLFEEKTSVFICKDFTCSLPLHTLDEINSSL
;
A
#
# COMPACT_ATOMS: atom_id res chain seq x y z
N SER A 1 13.30 1.07 16.55
CA SER A 1 12.49 1.69 17.61
C SER A 1 11.05 1.23 17.49
N GLY A 2 10.36 0.96 18.60
CA GLY A 2 8.94 0.57 18.59
C GLY A 2 8.04 1.64 17.96
N ASN A 3 8.31 2.92 18.25
CA ASN A 3 7.55 4.04 17.70
C ASN A 3 7.57 4.08 16.17
N SER A 4 8.73 3.88 15.55
CA SER A 4 8.85 3.87 14.08
C SER A 4 8.03 2.74 13.45
N VAL A 5 8.04 1.55 14.06
CA VAL A 5 7.24 0.41 13.61
C VAL A 5 5.75 0.68 13.77
N SER A 6 5.34 1.26 14.90
CA SER A 6 3.95 1.65 15.15
C SER A 6 3.46 2.70 14.15
N ALA A 7 4.24 3.74 13.87
CA ALA A 7 3.88 4.75 12.89
C ALA A 7 3.66 4.15 11.49
N PHE A 8 4.55 3.26 11.06
CA PHE A 8 4.43 2.56 9.78
C PHE A 8 3.17 1.68 9.71
N ALA A 9 2.92 0.89 10.75
CA ALA A 9 1.74 0.03 10.80
C ALA A 9 0.43 0.83 10.80
N LEU A 10 0.37 1.92 11.58
CA LEU A 10 -0.77 2.81 11.64
C LEU A 10 -1.02 3.51 10.30
N LEU A 11 0.03 3.96 9.62
CA LEU A 11 -0.08 4.53 8.28
C LEU A 11 -0.69 3.52 7.30
N ARG A 12 -0.25 2.26 7.31
CA ARG A 12 -0.85 1.19 6.48
C ARG A 12 -2.31 0.93 6.83
N LEU A 13 -2.66 0.93 8.12
CA LEU A 13 -4.05 0.76 8.55
C LEU A 13 -4.94 1.92 8.12
N TYR A 14 -4.42 3.15 8.09
CA TYR A 14 -5.13 4.30 7.52
C TYR A 14 -5.45 4.06 6.04
N HIS A 15 -4.46 3.69 5.22
CA HIS A 15 -4.69 3.41 3.80
C HIS A 15 -5.70 2.27 3.56
N LEU A 16 -5.67 1.23 4.40
CA LEU A 16 -6.64 0.14 4.32
C LEU A 16 -8.07 0.58 4.69
N SER A 17 -8.21 1.31 5.81
CA SER A 17 -9.50 1.50 6.49
C SER A 17 -10.10 2.90 6.42
N GLN A 18 -9.31 3.90 5.98
CA GLN A 18 -9.61 5.33 6.02
C GLN A 18 -9.97 5.88 7.40
N LYS A 19 -9.62 5.16 8.48
CA LYS A 19 -9.88 5.65 9.83
C LYS A 19 -8.84 6.70 10.21
N GLN A 20 -9.28 7.95 10.30
CA GLN A 20 -8.43 9.13 10.53
C GLN A 20 -7.57 9.01 11.80
N ASN A 21 -8.07 8.35 12.85
CA ASN A 21 -7.33 8.16 14.09
C ASN A 21 -5.98 7.44 13.90
N PHE A 22 -5.86 6.55 12.91
CA PHE A 22 -4.59 5.89 12.62
C PHE A 22 -3.59 6.85 11.99
N LEU A 23 -4.05 7.70 11.07
CA LEU A 23 -3.20 8.72 10.45
C LEU A 23 -2.72 9.74 11.49
N ASP A 24 -3.63 10.24 12.32
CA ASP A 24 -3.30 11.24 13.34
C ASP A 24 -2.21 10.75 14.31
N VAL A 25 -2.29 9.49 14.74
CA VAL A 25 -1.28 8.91 15.64
C VAL A 25 0.03 8.65 14.90
N ALA A 26 -0.01 8.13 13.67
CA ALA A 26 1.18 7.92 12.86
C ALA A 26 1.94 9.25 12.64
N THR A 27 1.23 10.31 12.26
CA THR A 27 1.78 11.63 12.01
C THR A 27 2.40 12.23 13.27
N LYS A 28 1.70 12.16 14.43
CA LYS A 28 2.27 12.65 15.70
C LYS A 28 3.60 11.95 16.06
N ILE A 29 3.69 10.64 15.85
CA ILE A 29 4.93 9.89 16.11
C ILE A 29 6.06 10.31 15.17
N MET A 30 5.73 10.56 13.90
CA MET A 30 6.69 11.03 12.91
C MET A 30 7.19 12.43 13.25
N GLU A 31 6.28 13.37 13.50
CA GLU A 31 6.58 14.75 13.86
C GLU A 31 7.45 14.86 15.11
N SER A 32 7.16 14.07 16.16
CA SER A 32 7.90 14.13 17.42
C SER A 32 9.36 13.69 17.32
N GLN A 33 9.76 13.02 16.23
CA GLN A 33 11.10 12.48 16.03
C GLN A 33 11.75 12.95 14.72
N ALA A 34 11.04 13.73 13.90
CA ALA A 34 11.50 14.13 12.57
C ALA A 34 12.82 14.91 12.61
N GLN A 35 12.96 15.86 13.53
CA GLN A 35 14.19 16.66 13.65
C GLN A 35 15.39 15.79 14.04
N MET A 36 15.25 14.95 15.07
CA MET A 36 16.31 14.01 15.48
C MET A 36 16.69 13.04 14.35
N ALA A 37 15.72 12.59 13.56
CA ALA A 37 15.96 11.73 12.41
C ALA A 37 16.70 12.46 11.28
N ALA A 38 16.44 13.75 11.07
CA ALA A 38 17.16 14.57 10.10
C ALA A 38 18.62 14.84 10.54
N GLU A 39 18.84 15.06 11.84
CA GLU A 39 20.17 15.32 12.40
C GLU A 39 21.03 14.03 12.54
N ASN A 40 20.39 12.87 12.69
CA ASN A 40 21.08 11.58 12.78
C ASN A 40 20.39 10.48 11.93
N PRO A 41 20.50 10.52 10.59
CA PRO A 41 19.74 9.63 9.72
C PRO A 41 20.06 8.15 9.91
N PHE A 42 21.32 7.81 10.24
CA PHE A 42 21.74 6.43 10.47
C PHE A 42 21.04 5.78 11.67
N GLY A 43 20.64 6.57 12.68
CA GLY A 43 19.90 6.08 13.84
C GLY A 43 18.39 5.90 13.61
N PHE A 44 17.84 6.47 12.53
CA PHE A 44 16.39 6.60 12.33
C PHE A 44 15.89 6.05 10.99
N GLY A 45 16.66 5.18 10.32
CA GLY A 45 16.34 4.68 8.98
C GLY A 45 14.90 4.18 8.80
N TYR A 46 14.35 3.43 9.76
CA TYR A 46 12.96 2.95 9.65
C TYR A 46 11.92 4.09 9.75
N LEU A 47 12.16 5.07 10.62
CA LEU A 47 11.30 6.25 10.71
C LEU A 47 11.39 7.09 9.44
N LEU A 48 12.59 7.28 8.89
CA LEU A 48 12.80 8.01 7.65
C LEU A 48 12.10 7.34 6.46
N ASN A 49 12.12 6.01 6.38
CA ASN A 49 11.32 5.27 5.39
C ASN A 49 9.82 5.51 5.58
N THR A 50 9.34 5.56 6.82
CA THR A 50 7.93 5.82 7.12
C THR A 50 7.53 7.25 6.74
N ILE A 51 8.36 8.24 7.05
CA ILE A 51 8.17 9.64 6.66
C ILE A 51 8.20 9.77 5.13
N SER A 52 9.15 9.11 4.47
CA SER A 52 9.25 9.08 3.01
C SER A 52 7.97 8.50 2.38
N LEU A 53 7.45 7.39 2.92
CA LEU A 53 6.19 6.80 2.48
C LEU A 53 5.01 7.76 2.61
N PHE A 54 4.92 8.44 3.76
CA PHE A 54 3.86 9.42 4.03
C PHE A 54 3.91 10.61 3.06
N ILE A 55 5.11 11.14 2.78
CA ILE A 55 5.29 12.30 1.89
C ILE A 55 5.03 11.92 0.42
N GLN A 56 5.58 10.79 -0.04
CA GLN A 56 5.45 10.35 -1.43
C GLN A 56 4.05 9.84 -1.75
N LYS A 57 3.29 9.49 -0.71
CA LYS A 57 1.99 8.82 -0.76
C LYS A 57 2.11 7.43 -1.39
N PRO A 58 1.66 6.38 -0.70
CA PRO A 58 1.86 5.01 -1.18
C PRO A 58 1.07 4.75 -2.46
N VAL A 59 1.66 3.93 -3.33
CA VAL A 59 0.94 3.27 -4.42
C VAL A 59 0.24 2.04 -3.85
N GLU A 60 -1.08 2.01 -3.92
CA GLU A 60 -1.88 0.88 -3.47
C GLU A 60 -2.08 -0.08 -4.66
N ILE A 61 -1.75 -1.36 -4.47
CA ILE A 61 -1.81 -2.37 -5.52
C ILE A 61 -2.72 -3.49 -5.03
N THR A 62 -3.79 -3.77 -5.78
CA THR A 62 -4.63 -4.96 -5.55
C THR A 62 -4.49 -5.90 -6.72
N ILE A 63 -4.08 -7.14 -6.47
CA ILE A 63 -4.07 -8.22 -7.44
C ILE A 63 -5.30 -9.09 -7.17
N ILE A 64 -6.22 -9.15 -8.11
CA ILE A 64 -7.42 -9.97 -8.05
C ILE A 64 -7.19 -11.20 -8.90
N ASN A 65 -7.42 -12.37 -8.29
CA ASN A 65 -7.21 -13.70 -8.84
C ASN A 65 -5.75 -13.93 -9.26
N THR A 66 -5.06 -14.83 -8.56
CA THR A 66 -3.61 -15.04 -8.75
C THR A 66 -3.25 -16.13 -9.75
N GLU A 67 -4.15 -16.47 -10.69
CA GLU A 67 -3.88 -17.50 -11.71
C GLU A 67 -2.68 -17.18 -12.61
N ASN A 68 -2.46 -15.90 -12.96
CA ASN A 68 -1.35 -15.46 -13.77
C ASN A 68 -0.08 -15.31 -12.93
N SER A 69 0.68 -16.40 -12.82
CA SER A 69 1.91 -16.44 -12.04
C SER A 69 2.99 -15.46 -12.53
N GLU A 70 2.96 -15.04 -13.79
CA GLU A 70 3.93 -14.10 -14.37
C GLU A 70 3.70 -12.68 -13.83
N ILE A 71 2.46 -12.21 -13.85
CA ILE A 71 2.06 -10.92 -13.26
C ILE A 71 2.37 -10.91 -11.76
N CYS A 72 1.97 -11.96 -11.04
CA CYS A 72 2.23 -12.08 -9.62
C CYS A 72 3.74 -12.03 -9.31
N LYS A 73 4.57 -12.78 -10.03
CA LYS A 73 6.03 -12.77 -9.84
C LYS A 73 6.64 -11.42 -10.17
N SER A 74 6.22 -10.78 -11.26
CA SER A 74 6.72 -9.47 -11.67
C SER A 74 6.49 -8.42 -10.58
N LEU A 75 5.31 -8.42 -9.97
CA LEU A 75 4.98 -7.51 -8.87
C LEU A 75 5.67 -7.87 -7.55
N LEU A 76 5.73 -9.15 -7.18
CA LEU A 76 6.30 -9.61 -5.90
C LEU A 76 7.84 -9.51 -5.87
N LEU A 77 8.51 -9.69 -7.00
CA LEU A 77 9.98 -9.64 -7.09
C LEU A 77 10.51 -8.23 -7.37
N ARG A 78 9.65 -7.31 -7.81
CA ARG A 78 10.02 -5.92 -8.06
C ARG A 78 10.13 -5.15 -6.75
N TYR A 79 11.21 -4.39 -6.60
CA TYR A 79 11.38 -3.50 -5.46
C TYR A 79 10.46 -2.27 -5.57
N LEU A 80 9.39 -2.27 -4.79
CA LEU A 80 8.38 -1.20 -4.73
C LEU A 80 8.27 -0.66 -3.29
N PRO A 81 9.25 0.12 -2.80
CA PRO A 81 9.36 0.50 -1.38
C PRO A 81 8.21 1.37 -0.89
N ASN A 82 7.59 2.13 -1.81
CA ASN A 82 6.46 3.01 -1.50
C ASN A 82 5.13 2.42 -1.97
N SER A 83 4.95 1.11 -1.83
CA SER A 83 3.72 0.43 -2.23
C SER A 83 3.07 -0.37 -1.09
N MET A 84 1.76 -0.53 -1.19
CA MET A 84 0.97 -1.41 -0.35
C MET A 84 0.22 -2.40 -1.23
N MET A 85 0.65 -3.65 -1.21
CA MET A 85 0.10 -4.69 -2.07
C MET A 85 -0.79 -5.65 -1.30
N VAL A 86 -1.94 -5.99 -1.88
CA VAL A 86 -2.86 -7.03 -1.40
C VAL A 86 -3.18 -7.97 -2.55
N MET A 87 -3.12 -9.27 -2.29
CA MET A 87 -3.54 -10.32 -3.23
C MET A 87 -4.84 -10.93 -2.75
N ILE A 88 -5.78 -11.07 -3.68
CA ILE A 88 -7.09 -11.67 -3.49
C ILE A 88 -7.14 -12.95 -4.32
N GLN A 89 -7.31 -14.09 -3.65
CA GLN A 89 -7.28 -15.42 -4.26
C GLN A 89 -8.64 -15.82 -4.83
N ASP A 90 -9.71 -15.53 -4.09
CA ASP A 90 -11.08 -15.91 -4.43
C ASP A 90 -12.08 -14.79 -4.13
N LYS A 91 -13.32 -15.00 -4.59
CA LYS A 91 -14.40 -14.03 -4.46
C LYS A 91 -14.82 -13.84 -3.00
N GLU A 92 -14.86 -14.92 -2.22
CA GLU A 92 -15.22 -14.89 -0.80
C GLU A 92 -14.26 -13.99 -0.01
N GLN A 93 -12.96 -14.02 -0.31
CA GLN A 93 -11.96 -13.15 0.28
C GLN A 93 -12.23 -11.68 -0.06
N LEU A 94 -12.55 -11.37 -1.32
CA LEU A 94 -12.88 -9.99 -1.72
C LEU A 94 -14.13 -9.49 -0.99
N ASP A 95 -15.20 -10.30 -1.00
CA ASP A 95 -16.49 -9.95 -0.39
C ASP A 95 -16.33 -9.70 1.12
N GLY A 96 -15.51 -10.50 1.81
CA GLY A 96 -15.19 -10.30 3.23
C GLY A 96 -14.40 -9.03 3.54
N LEU A 97 -13.70 -8.49 2.55
CA LEU A 97 -12.88 -7.28 2.64
C LEU A 97 -13.56 -6.03 2.09
N ALA A 98 -14.66 -6.17 1.35
CA ALA A 98 -15.40 -5.08 0.69
C ALA A 98 -15.85 -3.95 1.65
N LYS A 99 -15.94 -4.23 2.95
CA LYS A 99 -16.22 -3.22 3.99
C LYS A 99 -15.12 -2.16 4.15
N PHE A 100 -13.90 -2.44 3.69
CA PHE A 100 -12.78 -1.52 3.78
C PHE A 100 -12.70 -0.67 2.51
N PRO A 101 -12.57 0.67 2.61
CA PRO A 101 -12.53 1.56 1.45
C PRO A 101 -11.45 1.22 0.42
N PHE A 102 -10.34 0.62 0.86
CA PHE A 102 -9.28 0.11 -0.02
C PHE A 102 -9.80 -0.83 -1.11
N PHE A 103 -10.89 -1.57 -0.89
CA PHE A 103 -11.46 -2.50 -1.88
C PHE A 103 -12.68 -1.95 -2.63
N ALA A 104 -13.06 -0.70 -2.38
CA ALA A 104 -14.22 -0.08 -3.04
C ALA A 104 -14.05 -0.08 -4.57
N GLY A 105 -15.11 -0.43 -5.28
CA GLY A 105 -15.16 -0.43 -6.74
C GLY A 105 -14.37 -1.55 -7.43
N LYS A 106 -13.79 -2.50 -6.68
CA LYS A 106 -13.06 -3.64 -7.24
C LYS A 106 -13.98 -4.86 -7.33
N LEU A 107 -13.97 -5.54 -8.46
CA LEU A 107 -14.77 -6.74 -8.72
C LEU A 107 -13.85 -7.95 -8.89
N PHE A 108 -14.31 -9.11 -8.43
CA PHE A 108 -13.59 -10.35 -8.68
C PHE A 108 -13.73 -10.74 -10.15
N GLU A 109 -12.62 -11.13 -10.77
CA GLU A 109 -12.57 -11.56 -12.17
C GLU A 109 -11.96 -12.97 -12.29
N GLU A 110 -12.41 -13.72 -13.29
CA GLU A 110 -11.88 -15.06 -13.58
C GLU A 110 -10.42 -15.03 -14.06
N LYS A 111 -9.98 -13.90 -14.64
CA LYS A 111 -8.59 -13.68 -15.02
C LYS A 111 -7.91 -12.77 -14.01
N THR A 112 -6.59 -12.92 -13.87
CA THR A 112 -5.81 -11.96 -13.08
C THR A 112 -6.01 -10.53 -13.57
N SER A 113 -6.42 -9.67 -12.65
CA SER A 113 -6.50 -8.23 -12.87
C SER A 113 -5.77 -7.49 -11.76
N VAL A 114 -5.17 -6.35 -12.11
CA VAL A 114 -4.42 -5.51 -11.17
C VAL A 114 -5.03 -4.11 -11.15
N PHE A 115 -5.29 -3.62 -9.95
CA PHE A 115 -5.69 -2.24 -9.71
C PHE A 115 -4.53 -1.50 -9.07
N ILE A 116 -4.17 -0.35 -9.65
CA ILE A 116 -3.17 0.56 -9.09
C ILE A 116 -3.88 1.84 -8.69
N CYS A 117 -3.83 2.16 -7.40
CA CYS A 117 -4.43 3.36 -6.85
C CYS A 117 -3.38 4.32 -6.30
N LYS A 118 -3.55 5.61 -6.59
CA LYS A 118 -2.75 6.72 -6.09
C LYS A 118 -3.72 7.75 -5.53
N ASP A 119 -3.53 8.18 -4.29
CA ASP A 119 -4.41 9.15 -3.62
C ASP A 119 -5.89 8.76 -3.68
N PHE A 120 -6.17 7.48 -3.41
CA PHE A 120 -7.52 6.91 -3.40
C PHE A 120 -8.28 6.97 -4.74
N THR A 121 -7.56 7.29 -5.83
CA THR A 121 -8.04 7.17 -7.19
C THR A 121 -7.40 5.95 -7.82
N CYS A 122 -8.22 5.01 -8.30
CA CYS A 122 -7.76 3.76 -8.89
C CYS A 122 -7.81 3.80 -10.42
N SER A 123 -6.90 3.06 -11.04
CA SER A 123 -6.99 2.68 -12.44
C SER A 123 -8.24 1.83 -12.72
N LEU A 124 -8.56 1.69 -14.01
CA LEU A 124 -9.32 0.53 -14.50
C LEU A 124 -8.54 -0.77 -14.25
N PRO A 125 -9.19 -1.95 -14.28
CA PRO A 125 -8.49 -3.23 -14.19
C PRO A 125 -7.44 -3.34 -15.30
N LEU A 126 -6.21 -3.68 -14.91
CA LEU A 126 -5.07 -3.88 -15.81
C LEU A 126 -4.80 -5.38 -15.94
N HIS A 127 -4.54 -5.86 -17.15
CA HIS A 127 -4.43 -7.29 -17.44
C HIS A 127 -3.08 -7.70 -18.02
N THR A 128 -2.26 -6.73 -18.43
CA THR A 128 -0.94 -6.99 -19.03
C THR A 128 0.17 -6.35 -18.23
N LEU A 129 1.38 -6.92 -18.33
CA LEU A 129 2.57 -6.36 -17.68
C LEU A 129 2.88 -4.95 -18.18
N ASP A 130 2.64 -4.66 -19.45
CA ASP A 130 2.91 -3.35 -20.04
C ASP A 130 1.99 -2.26 -19.47
N GLU A 131 0.70 -2.55 -19.33
CA GLU A 131 -0.29 -1.69 -18.67
C GLU A 131 0.07 -1.43 -17.20
N ILE A 132 0.43 -2.49 -16.48
CA ILE A 132 0.83 -2.43 -15.07
C ILE A 132 2.08 -1.58 -14.92
N ASN A 133 3.12 -1.83 -15.72
CA ASN A 133 4.39 -1.11 -15.66
C ASN A 133 4.24 0.38 -16.01
N SER A 134 3.31 0.72 -16.91
CA SER A 134 3.04 2.11 -17.29
C SER A 134 2.27 2.89 -16.21
N SER A 135 1.58 2.18 -15.30
CA SER A 135 0.72 2.77 -14.27
C SER A 135 1.41 2.90 -12.89
N LEU A 136 2.47 2.11 -12.65
CA LEU A 136 3.32 2.17 -11.45
C LEU A 136 4.18 3.44 -11.43
#